data_AF-A0A9N9IZ86-F1
#
_entry.id   AF-A0A9N9IZ86-F1
#
_cell.length_a   1.000
_cell.length_b   1.000
_cell.length_c   1.000
_cell.angle_alpha   90.00
_cell.angle_beta   90.00
_cell.angle_gamma   90.00
#
_symmetry.space_group_name_H-M   'P 1'
#
loop_
_entity.id
_entity.type
_entity.pdbx_description
1 polymer ?
#
loop_
_entity_poly.entity_id
_entity_poly.type
_entity_poly.pdbx_seq_one_letter_code
_entity_poly.pdbx_strand_id
1 'polypeptide(L)'
;DKKFVEEHSNGIVKDLAKKREEKIERYKREKETKAKLEMLQQQLISTKDDDKEDINREYILTLINHFIQKSIEQLLLIKQEIDLLNQMRLMESGQGSSVEMKDDTRIETPLRPFVITNQREAIKEQVFRPSWRLPTMTIDEYLQQEAQRGNIIQGGGEKYVNAQWILIVEVDDDDEKAIDEETYKAREWDEFKDSNPRGWGEFY
;
A
#
# COMPACT_ATOMS: atom_id res chain seq x y z
N ASP A 1 -7.10 -21.50 12.70
CA ASP A 1 -8.57 -21.27 12.68
C ASP A 1 -9.28 -21.70 13.94
N LYS A 2 -9.14 -22.94 14.42
CA LYS A 2 -9.75 -23.39 15.69
C LYS A 2 -9.47 -22.44 16.87
N LYS A 3 -8.19 -22.10 17.09
CA LYS A 3 -7.75 -21.15 18.12
C LYS A 3 -8.37 -19.76 17.99
N PHE A 4 -8.49 -19.26 16.76
CA PHE A 4 -9.11 -17.95 16.49
C PHE A 4 -10.61 -17.96 16.79
N VAL A 5 -11.31 -19.02 16.37
CA VAL A 5 -12.75 -19.19 16.63
C VAL A 5 -12.99 -19.27 18.14
N GLU A 6 -12.15 -20.00 18.88
CA GLU A 6 -12.19 -20.08 20.34
C GLU A 6 -11.90 -18.73 21.03
N GLU A 7 -10.93 -17.95 20.53
CA GLU A 7 -10.61 -16.62 21.07
C GLU A 7 -11.72 -15.61 20.79
N HIS A 8 -12.37 -15.67 19.61
CA HIS A 8 -13.44 -14.73 19.23
C HIS A 8 -14.84 -15.16 19.69
N SER A 9 -15.03 -16.42 20.11
CA SER A 9 -16.21 -16.88 20.83
C SER A 9 -16.18 -16.47 22.31
N ASN A 10 -14.98 -16.40 22.91
CA ASN A 10 -14.82 -16.18 24.36
C ASN A 10 -14.66 -14.71 24.78
N GLY A 11 -14.76 -13.77 23.84
CA GLY A 11 -14.83 -12.34 24.14
C GLY A 11 -13.76 -11.51 23.45
N ILE A 12 -14.06 -10.22 23.30
CA ILE A 12 -13.27 -9.27 22.51
C ILE A 12 -11.83 -9.23 23.01
N VAL A 13 -10.88 -9.66 22.16
CA VAL A 13 -9.45 -9.41 22.35
C VAL A 13 -9.26 -7.90 22.53
N LYS A 14 -8.93 -7.47 23.76
CA LYS A 14 -8.79 -6.05 24.12
C LYS A 14 -7.52 -5.41 23.51
N ASP A 15 -6.56 -6.22 23.12
CA ASP A 15 -5.27 -5.77 22.61
C ASP A 15 -5.30 -5.57 21.09
N LEU A 16 -5.13 -4.32 20.65
CA LEU A 16 -5.11 -3.95 19.23
C LEU A 16 -3.88 -4.53 18.50
N ALA A 17 -2.75 -4.71 19.20
CA ALA A 17 -1.55 -5.26 18.61
C ALA A 17 -1.77 -6.73 18.21
N LYS A 18 -2.37 -7.52 19.12
CA LYS A 18 -2.72 -8.93 18.87
C LYS A 18 -3.71 -9.09 17.73
N LYS A 19 -4.76 -8.25 17.68
CA LYS A 19 -5.72 -8.24 16.56
C LYS A 19 -5.03 -7.97 15.21
N ARG A 20 -4.08 -7.04 15.17
CA ARG A 20 -3.33 -6.73 13.95
C ARG A 20 -2.45 -7.90 13.53
N GLU A 21 -1.72 -8.48 14.48
CA GLU A 21 -0.86 -9.64 14.25
C GLU A 21 -1.66 -10.84 13.72
N GLU A 22 -2.77 -11.17 14.37
CA GLU A 22 -3.69 -12.23 13.95
C GLU A 22 -4.23 -12.00 12.53
N LYS A 23 -4.57 -10.75 12.17
CA LYS A 23 -5.01 -10.39 10.82
C LYS A 23 -3.90 -10.61 9.79
N ILE A 24 -2.66 -10.23 10.12
CA ILE A 24 -1.49 -10.44 9.25
C ILE A 24 -1.25 -11.93 9.06
N GLU A 25 -1.25 -12.72 10.13
CA GLU A 25 -1.07 -14.16 10.05
C GLU A 25 -2.16 -14.84 9.23
N ARG A 26 -3.43 -14.43 9.40
CA ARG A 26 -4.54 -14.94 8.59
C ARG A 26 -4.33 -14.64 7.11
N TYR A 27 -3.98 -13.41 6.78
CA TYR A 27 -3.73 -13.02 5.39
C TYR A 27 -2.58 -13.83 4.78
N LYS A 28 -1.50 -14.06 5.54
CA LYS A 28 -0.39 -14.92 5.10
C LYS A 28 -0.86 -16.35 4.84
N ARG A 29 -1.60 -16.96 5.77
CA ARG A 29 -2.16 -18.32 5.59
C ARG A 29 -3.10 -18.41 4.39
N GLU A 30 -3.96 -17.43 4.17
CA GLU A 30 -4.86 -17.40 3.01
C GLU A 30 -4.08 -17.25 1.69
N LYS A 31 -3.04 -16.42 1.68
CA LYS A 31 -2.14 -16.29 0.53
C LYS A 31 -1.43 -17.61 0.21
N GLU A 32 -0.95 -18.30 1.23
CA GLU A 32 -0.31 -19.61 1.09
C GLU A 32 -1.29 -20.68 0.57
N THR A 33 -2.52 -20.74 1.10
CA THR A 33 -3.52 -21.72 0.62
C THR A 33 -3.94 -21.44 -0.81
N LYS A 34 -4.12 -20.16 -1.20
CA LYS A 34 -4.38 -19.78 -2.60
C LYS A 34 -3.22 -20.14 -3.53
N ALA A 35 -1.99 -19.82 -3.15
CA ALA A 35 -0.82 -20.18 -3.95
C ALA A 35 -0.72 -21.70 -4.13
N LYS A 36 -0.99 -22.49 -3.08
CA LYS A 36 -1.02 -23.95 -3.17
C LYS A 36 -2.11 -24.46 -4.10
N LEU A 37 -3.31 -23.86 -4.07
CA LEU A 37 -4.40 -24.19 -5.00
C LEU A 37 -4.01 -23.91 -6.45
N GLU A 38 -3.39 -22.77 -6.73
CA GLU A 38 -2.90 -22.43 -8.07
C GLU A 38 -1.83 -23.43 -8.57
N MET A 39 -0.89 -23.80 -7.70
CA MET A 39 0.13 -24.82 -8.02
C MET A 39 -0.50 -26.18 -8.31
N LEU A 40 -1.42 -26.65 -7.46
CA LEU A 40 -2.12 -27.93 -7.65
C LEU A 40 -2.98 -27.91 -8.92
N GLN A 41 -3.61 -26.78 -9.23
CA GLN A 41 -4.38 -26.60 -10.45
C GLN A 41 -3.49 -26.68 -11.70
N GLN A 42 -2.31 -26.06 -11.68
CA GLN A 42 -1.33 -26.16 -12.77
C GLN A 42 -0.80 -27.58 -12.93
N GLN A 43 -0.50 -28.25 -11.81
CA GLN A 43 -0.10 -29.66 -11.82
C GLN A 43 -1.18 -30.52 -12.47
N LEU A 44 -2.45 -30.36 -12.06
CA LEU A 44 -3.56 -31.13 -12.61
C LEU A 44 -3.73 -30.98 -14.13
N ILE A 45 -3.41 -29.80 -14.67
CA ILE A 45 -3.42 -29.53 -16.12
C ILE A 45 -2.27 -30.25 -16.83
N SER A 46 -1.09 -30.33 -16.20
CA SER A 46 0.11 -30.91 -16.79
C SER A 46 0.21 -32.43 -16.67
N THR A 47 -0.36 -33.03 -15.63
CA THR A 47 -0.26 -34.48 -15.38
C THR A 47 -1.18 -35.27 -16.31
N LYS A 48 -0.82 -36.51 -16.64
CA LYS A 48 -1.68 -37.45 -17.38
C LYS A 48 -2.78 -37.99 -16.47
N ASP A 49 -3.91 -38.40 -17.04
CA ASP A 49 -5.14 -38.74 -16.29
C ASP A 49 -4.96 -39.85 -15.25
N ASP A 50 -4.13 -40.85 -15.52
CA ASP A 50 -3.94 -42.01 -14.63
C ASP A 50 -3.27 -41.63 -13.29
N ASP A 51 -2.50 -40.53 -13.24
CA ASP A 51 -1.77 -40.08 -12.04
C ASP A 51 -2.46 -38.89 -11.33
N LYS A 52 -3.67 -38.49 -11.78
CA LYS A 52 -4.36 -37.30 -11.23
C LYS A 52 -5.11 -37.54 -9.93
N GLU A 53 -5.37 -38.79 -9.55
CA GLU A 53 -6.26 -39.11 -8.42
C GLU A 53 -5.77 -38.48 -7.10
N ASP A 54 -4.47 -38.64 -6.80
CA ASP A 54 -3.86 -38.08 -5.59
C ASP A 54 -3.84 -36.55 -5.61
N ILE A 55 -3.53 -35.95 -6.77
CA ILE A 55 -3.49 -34.48 -6.95
C ILE A 55 -4.90 -33.90 -6.81
N ASN A 56 -5.91 -34.55 -7.39
CA ASN A 56 -7.32 -34.16 -7.27
C ASN A 56 -7.78 -34.23 -5.81
N ARG A 57 -7.42 -35.30 -5.10
CA ARG A 57 -7.74 -35.44 -3.68
C ARG A 57 -7.10 -34.31 -2.87
N GLU A 58 -5.83 -34.00 -3.09
CA GLU A 58 -5.15 -32.90 -2.41
C GLU A 58 -5.76 -31.53 -2.77
N TYR A 59 -6.10 -31.32 -4.04
CA TYR A 59 -6.77 -30.11 -4.52
C TYR A 59 -8.13 -29.91 -3.84
N ILE A 60 -8.96 -30.96 -3.76
CA ILE A 60 -10.28 -30.87 -3.09
C ILE A 60 -10.11 -30.59 -1.59
N LEU A 61 -9.18 -31.26 -0.91
CA LEU A 61 -8.93 -31.01 0.51
C LEU A 61 -8.44 -29.59 0.78
N THR A 62 -7.53 -29.07 -0.05
CA THR A 62 -7.05 -27.69 0.05
C THR A 62 -8.15 -26.68 -0.28
N LEU A 63 -9.04 -26.99 -1.24
CA LEU A 63 -10.19 -26.16 -1.59
C LEU A 63 -11.18 -26.05 -0.43
N ILE A 64 -11.51 -27.16 0.22
CA ILE A 64 -12.36 -27.18 1.42
C ILE A 64 -11.74 -26.30 2.51
N ASN A 65 -10.43 -26.42 2.75
CA ASN A 65 -9.74 -25.59 3.74
C ASN A 65 -9.80 -24.09 3.39
N HIS A 66 -9.63 -23.73 2.12
CA HIS A 66 -9.78 -22.35 1.66
C HIS A 66 -11.20 -21.80 1.91
N PHE A 67 -12.24 -22.60 1.65
CA PHE A 67 -13.63 -22.20 1.93
C PHE A 67 -13.92 -22.08 3.43
N ILE A 68 -13.29 -22.89 4.28
CA ILE A 68 -13.39 -22.74 5.74
C ILE A 68 -12.81 -21.39 6.16
N GLN A 69 -11.60 -21.05 5.70
CA GLN A 69 -10.96 -19.77 5.99
C GLN A 69 -11.85 -18.58 5.57
N LYS A 70 -12.39 -18.65 4.34
CA LYS A 70 -13.27 -17.62 3.78
C LYS A 70 -14.57 -17.46 4.58
N SER A 71 -15.19 -18.58 4.97
CA SER A 71 -16.41 -18.57 5.78
C SER A 71 -16.20 -17.90 7.14
N ILE A 72 -15.05 -18.14 7.78
CA ILE A 72 -14.71 -17.50 9.07
C ILE A 72 -14.55 -16.00 8.90
N GLU A 73 -13.90 -15.54 7.83
CA GLU A 73 -13.77 -14.10 7.55
C GLU A 73 -15.13 -13.45 7.31
N GLN A 74 -15.99 -14.08 6.51
CA GLN A 74 -17.35 -13.58 6.27
C GLN A 74 -18.17 -13.49 7.57
N LEU A 75 -18.06 -14.47 8.46
CA LEU A 75 -18.72 -14.43 9.77
C LEU A 75 -18.25 -13.25 10.64
N LEU A 76 -16.97 -12.90 10.59
CA LEU A 76 -16.45 -11.73 11.30
C LEU A 76 -16.97 -10.42 10.73
N LEU A 77 -17.04 -10.31 9.39
CA LEU A 77 -17.60 -9.14 8.72
C LEU A 77 -19.07 -8.96 9.10
N ILE A 78 -19.86 -10.04 9.06
CA ILE A 78 -21.28 -10.02 9.47
C ILE A 78 -21.41 -9.59 10.94
N LYS A 79 -20.55 -10.08 11.84
CA LYS A 79 -20.57 -9.68 13.25
C LYS A 79 -20.32 -8.17 13.42
N GLN A 80 -19.33 -7.63 12.71
CA GLN A 80 -19.03 -6.19 12.74
C GLN A 80 -20.16 -5.34 12.14
N GLU A 81 -20.79 -5.84 11.07
CA GLU A 81 -21.95 -5.20 10.46
C GLU A 81 -23.15 -5.15 11.42
N ILE A 82 -23.44 -6.25 12.13
CA ILE A 82 -24.49 -6.27 13.16
C ILE A 82 -24.21 -5.24 14.26
N ASP A 83 -22.97 -5.13 14.74
CA ASP A 83 -22.60 -4.13 15.74
C ASP A 83 -22.82 -2.69 15.22
N LEU A 84 -22.46 -2.42 13.95
CA LEU A 84 -22.69 -1.13 13.30
C LEU A 84 -24.19 -0.83 13.11
N LEU A 85 -24.97 -1.82 12.66
CA LEU A 85 -26.42 -1.69 12.47
C LEU A 85 -27.13 -1.44 13.81
N ASN A 86 -26.68 -2.07 14.89
CA ASN A 86 -27.19 -1.79 16.23
C ASN A 86 -26.90 -0.34 16.65
N GLN A 87 -25.70 0.18 16.39
CA GLN A 87 -25.35 1.58 16.64
C GLN A 87 -26.19 2.55 15.81
N MET A 88 -26.40 2.26 14.51
CA MET A 88 -27.28 3.06 13.65
C MET A 88 -28.71 3.08 14.18
N ARG A 89 -29.25 1.93 14.58
CA ARG A 89 -30.60 1.84 15.17
C ARG A 89 -30.72 2.66 16.46
N LEU A 90 -29.68 2.67 17.30
CA LEU A 90 -29.63 3.51 18.49
C LEU A 90 -29.64 5.01 18.15
N MET A 91 -28.90 5.42 17.12
CA MET A 91 -28.91 6.80 16.64
C MET A 91 -30.28 7.21 16.07
N GLU A 92 -30.94 6.33 15.31
CA GLU A 92 -32.28 6.57 14.76
C GLU A 92 -33.38 6.64 15.82
N SER A 93 -33.28 5.84 16.90
CA SER A 93 -34.25 5.86 17.99
C SER A 93 -34.11 7.05 18.94
N GLY A 94 -33.15 7.96 18.70
CA GLY A 94 -32.85 9.09 19.58
C GLY A 94 -32.26 8.69 20.94
N GLN A 95 -31.95 7.40 21.15
CA GLN A 95 -31.28 6.87 22.34
C GLN A 95 -29.76 6.77 22.18
N GLY A 96 -29.24 7.05 20.99
CA GLY A 96 -27.82 7.27 20.77
C GLY A 96 -27.44 8.50 21.57
N SER A 97 -26.96 8.26 22.80
CA SER A 97 -26.56 9.24 23.79
C SER A 97 -26.54 10.66 23.22
N SER A 98 -27.56 11.46 23.56
CA SER A 98 -27.22 12.76 24.13
C SER A 98 -26.09 12.44 25.09
N VAL A 99 -24.86 12.71 24.69
CA VAL A 99 -23.83 12.98 25.66
C VAL A 99 -24.48 14.12 26.44
N GLU A 100 -25.15 13.78 27.54
CA GLU A 100 -25.28 14.69 28.65
C GLU A 100 -23.83 15.07 28.89
N MET A 101 -23.43 16.18 28.26
CA MET A 101 -22.43 17.02 28.83
C MET A 101 -22.95 17.19 30.24
N LYS A 102 -22.35 16.49 31.20
CA LYS A 102 -22.51 16.88 32.59
C LYS A 102 -22.19 18.35 32.55
N ASP A 103 -23.20 19.18 32.76
CA ASP A 103 -23.06 20.62 32.82
C ASP A 103 -22.16 20.91 34.02
N ASP A 104 -20.85 20.80 33.83
CA ASP A 104 -19.82 21.30 34.73
C ASP A 104 -19.69 22.83 34.58
N THR A 105 -20.76 23.49 34.13
CA THR A 105 -20.79 24.92 33.91
C THR A 105 -21.89 25.55 34.76
N ARG A 106 -21.66 25.53 36.08
CA ARG A 106 -22.10 26.65 36.94
C ARG A 106 -21.42 27.92 36.44
N ILE A 107 -21.94 28.54 35.38
CA ILE A 107 -21.55 29.88 34.95
C ILE A 107 -22.39 30.86 35.76
N GLU A 108 -22.03 31.05 37.03
CA GLU A 108 -22.60 32.10 37.87
C GLU A 108 -21.98 33.49 37.57
N THR A 109 -21.12 33.60 36.54
CA THR A 109 -20.47 34.85 36.16
C THR A 109 -20.98 35.33 34.80
N PRO A 110 -21.55 36.55 34.69
CA PRO A 110 -22.04 37.05 33.41
C PRO A 110 -20.86 37.17 32.43
N LEU A 111 -21.03 36.57 31.24
CA LEU A 111 -20.01 36.54 30.21
C LEU A 111 -19.70 37.97 29.74
N ARG A 112 -18.41 38.33 29.78
CA ARG A 112 -17.93 39.57 29.16
C ARG A 112 -18.12 39.45 27.64
N PRO A 113 -18.56 40.52 26.93
CA PRO A 113 -18.66 40.48 25.49
C PRO A 113 -17.27 40.25 24.89
N PHE A 114 -17.12 39.20 24.08
CA PHE A 114 -15.92 38.95 23.30
C PHE A 114 -16.17 39.31 21.83
N VAL A 115 -15.15 39.87 21.17
CA VAL A 115 -15.20 40.17 19.74
C VAL A 115 -14.96 38.87 18.98
N ILE A 116 -15.88 38.50 18.09
CA ILE A 116 -15.68 37.39 17.16
C ILE A 116 -14.56 37.79 16.21
N THR A 117 -13.35 37.30 16.45
CA THR A 117 -12.26 37.43 15.48
C THR A 117 -12.40 36.38 14.37
N ASN A 118 -11.72 36.60 13.24
CA ASN A 118 -11.76 35.79 12.00
C ASN A 118 -11.39 34.28 12.16
N GLN A 119 -11.24 33.79 13.39
CA GLN A 119 -10.96 32.39 13.70
C GLN A 119 -12.04 31.44 13.17
N ARG A 120 -13.32 31.86 13.19
CA ARG A 120 -14.42 31.05 12.63
C ARG A 120 -14.32 30.90 11.11
N GLU A 121 -13.91 31.95 10.41
CA GLU A 121 -13.71 31.93 8.96
C GLU A 121 -12.47 31.10 8.61
N ALA A 122 -11.37 31.24 9.37
CA ALA A 122 -10.16 30.43 9.20
C ALA A 122 -10.42 28.92 9.41
N ILE A 123 -11.25 28.54 10.39
CA ILE A 123 -11.63 27.14 10.61
C ILE A 123 -12.48 26.63 9.42
N LYS A 124 -13.38 27.46 8.88
CA LYS A 124 -14.21 27.10 7.72
C LYS A 124 -13.36 26.79 6.48
N GLU A 125 -12.28 27.53 6.25
CA GLU A 125 -11.34 27.28 5.14
C GLU A 125 -10.45 26.04 5.33
N GLN A 126 -10.37 25.51 6.56
CA GLN A 126 -9.55 24.33 6.87
C GLN A 126 -10.31 23.00 6.78
N VAL A 127 -11.64 23.05 6.75
CA VAL A 127 -12.49 21.88 6.46
C VAL A 127 -12.57 21.75 4.94
N PHE A 128 -12.34 20.57 4.36
CA PHE A 128 -12.23 20.30 2.90
C PHE A 128 -10.86 20.52 2.24
N ARG A 129 -9.76 20.28 2.96
CA ARG A 129 -8.45 20.10 2.32
C ARG A 129 -8.28 18.66 1.81
N PRO A 130 -7.67 18.43 0.63
CA PRO A 130 -7.33 17.08 0.17
C PRO A 130 -6.49 16.32 1.21
N SER A 131 -6.69 14.99 1.31
CA SER A 131 -5.99 14.13 2.29
C SER A 131 -4.47 14.02 2.07
N TRP A 132 -3.97 14.55 0.95
CA TRP A 132 -2.55 14.63 0.65
C TRP A 132 -2.03 16.07 0.77
N ARG A 133 -0.78 16.20 1.21
CA ARG A 133 -0.09 17.49 1.21
C ARG A 133 0.16 17.89 -0.25
N LEU A 134 -0.54 18.92 -0.71
CA LEU A 134 -0.21 19.56 -1.98
C LEU A 134 1.21 20.17 -1.88
N PRO A 135 2.01 20.12 -2.95
CA PRO A 135 3.25 20.89 -3.03
C PRO A 135 2.96 22.35 -2.66
N THR A 136 3.73 22.88 -1.72
CA THR A 136 3.55 24.26 -1.24
C THR A 136 4.07 25.30 -2.23
N MET A 137 4.83 24.85 -3.23
CA MET A 137 5.47 25.67 -4.26
C MET A 137 5.01 25.20 -5.64
N THR A 138 4.89 26.13 -6.57
CA THR A 138 4.64 25.79 -7.97
C THR A 138 5.86 25.10 -8.59
N ILE A 139 5.66 24.35 -9.68
CA ILE A 139 6.75 23.68 -10.40
C ILE A 139 7.81 24.70 -10.83
N ASP A 140 7.37 25.86 -11.32
CA ASP A 140 8.25 26.94 -11.76
C ASP A 140 9.07 27.52 -10.60
N GLU A 141 8.44 27.73 -9.44
CA GLU A 141 9.09 28.23 -8.23
C GLU A 141 10.12 27.23 -7.68
N TYR A 142 9.79 25.93 -7.71
CA TYR A 142 10.71 24.87 -7.32
C TYR A 142 11.92 24.79 -8.27
N LEU A 143 11.69 24.83 -9.58
CA LEU A 143 12.76 24.90 -10.58
C LEU A 143 13.65 26.12 -10.34
N GLN A 144 13.07 27.29 -10.07
CA GLN A 144 13.86 28.50 -9.83
C GLN A 144 14.75 28.38 -8.58
N GLN A 145 14.25 27.74 -7.51
CA GLN A 145 15.04 27.45 -6.30
C GLN A 145 16.15 26.41 -6.57
N GLU A 146 15.87 25.35 -7.32
CA GLU A 146 16.89 24.37 -7.71
C GLU A 146 17.94 24.98 -8.66
N ALA A 147 17.56 25.91 -9.56
CA ALA A 147 18.49 26.69 -10.40
C ALA A 147 19.41 27.57 -9.55
N GLN A 148 18.86 28.29 -8.56
CA GLN A 148 19.67 29.08 -7.64
C GLN A 148 20.63 28.21 -6.82
N ARG A 149 20.21 26.99 -6.46
CA ARG A 149 21.05 26.00 -5.79
C ARG A 149 22.07 25.32 -6.71
N GLY A 150 22.02 25.60 -8.02
CA GLY A 150 22.92 25.01 -9.01
C GLY A 150 22.63 23.54 -9.33
N ASN A 151 21.48 23.02 -8.90
CA ASN A 151 21.04 21.64 -9.15
C ASN A 151 20.29 21.47 -10.49
N ILE A 152 20.10 22.55 -11.25
CA ILE A 152 19.53 22.47 -12.60
C ILE A 152 20.63 22.25 -13.63
N ILE A 153 20.53 21.14 -14.34
CA ILE A 153 21.40 20.77 -15.45
C ILE A 153 21.03 21.67 -16.65
N GLN A 154 21.65 22.85 -16.72
CA GLN A 154 21.50 23.76 -17.85
C GLN A 154 22.41 23.30 -18.99
N GLY A 155 21.89 22.44 -19.88
CA GLY A 155 22.63 21.95 -21.05
C GLY A 155 22.18 20.63 -21.67
N GLY A 156 21.15 19.97 -21.14
CA GLY A 156 20.70 18.66 -21.64
C GLY A 156 19.69 18.72 -22.80
N GLY A 157 19.11 19.87 -23.12
CA GLY A 157 17.89 19.94 -23.95
C GLY A 157 18.03 19.49 -25.41
N GLU A 158 19.19 19.70 -26.04
CA GLU A 158 19.33 19.42 -27.49
C GLU A 158 19.94 18.06 -27.81
N LYS A 159 20.52 17.34 -26.83
CA LYS A 159 21.10 16.01 -27.08
C LYS A 159 20.12 14.86 -26.83
N TYR A 160 19.09 15.07 -26.01
CA TYR A 160 18.15 14.00 -25.63
C TYR A 160 16.85 13.95 -26.47
N VAL A 161 16.60 14.95 -27.32
CA VAL A 161 15.42 14.95 -28.21
C VAL A 161 15.74 14.34 -29.58
N ASN A 162 17.03 14.15 -29.93
CA ASN A 162 17.42 13.79 -31.30
C ASN A 162 18.28 12.50 -31.44
N ALA A 163 18.55 11.75 -30.37
CA ALA A 163 19.59 10.70 -30.44
C ALA A 163 19.24 9.32 -29.86
N GLN A 164 17.98 8.99 -29.55
CA GLN A 164 17.68 7.62 -29.11
C GLN A 164 16.29 7.03 -29.46
N TRP A 165 15.38 7.80 -30.04
CA TRP A 165 14.05 7.27 -30.40
C TRP A 165 13.70 7.32 -31.90
N ILE A 166 14.60 7.84 -32.75
CA ILE A 166 14.42 7.86 -34.22
C ILE A 166 15.76 7.57 -34.92
N LEU A 167 16.42 6.46 -34.58
CA LEU A 167 17.30 5.70 -35.47
C LEU A 167 17.80 4.50 -34.66
N ILE A 168 17.26 3.31 -34.94
CA ILE A 168 18.07 2.10 -34.77
C ILE A 168 19.08 2.22 -35.91
N VAL A 169 20.24 2.81 -35.64
CA VAL A 169 21.39 2.66 -36.53
C VAL A 169 21.82 1.22 -36.28
N GLU A 170 21.46 0.33 -37.21
CA GLU A 170 22.16 -0.94 -37.33
C GLU A 170 23.64 -0.59 -37.49
N VAL A 171 24.44 -0.96 -36.49
CA VAL A 171 25.89 -0.91 -36.61
C VAL A 171 26.23 -1.90 -37.72
N ASP A 172 26.86 -1.42 -38.78
CA ASP A 172 27.28 -2.26 -39.89
C ASP A 172 28.37 -3.21 -39.38
N ASP A 173 28.10 -4.53 -39.39
CA ASP A 173 28.98 -5.58 -38.86
C ASP A 173 30.36 -5.63 -39.56
N ASP A 174 30.53 -4.90 -40.67
CA ASP A 174 31.77 -4.82 -41.45
C ASP A 174 32.73 -3.70 -40.99
N ASP A 175 32.34 -2.84 -40.04
CA ASP A 175 33.17 -1.72 -39.58
C ASP A 175 33.97 -2.09 -38.31
N GLU A 176 35.14 -2.73 -38.48
CA GLU A 176 35.99 -3.27 -37.39
C GLU A 176 36.26 -2.27 -36.25
N LYS A 177 36.35 -0.97 -36.56
CA LYS A 177 36.61 0.07 -35.55
C LYS A 177 35.44 0.28 -34.59
N ALA A 178 34.19 0.15 -35.07
CA ALA A 178 33.01 0.34 -34.23
C ALA A 178 32.87 -0.81 -33.22
N ILE A 179 33.15 -2.04 -33.69
CA ILE A 179 33.13 -3.26 -32.87
C ILE A 179 34.21 -3.18 -31.78
N ASP A 180 35.43 -2.76 -32.13
CA ASP A 180 36.50 -2.58 -31.16
C ASP A 180 36.10 -1.56 -30.09
N GLU A 181 35.59 -0.39 -30.47
CA GLU A 181 35.14 0.64 -29.52
C GLU A 181 34.02 0.15 -28.58
N GLU A 182 33.08 -0.65 -29.08
CA GLU A 182 32.04 -1.24 -28.26
C GLU A 182 32.60 -2.25 -27.26
N THR A 183 33.56 -3.09 -27.67
CA THR A 183 34.21 -4.02 -26.74
C THR A 183 35.01 -3.31 -25.65
N TYR A 184 35.67 -2.19 -25.98
CA TYR A 184 36.34 -1.36 -24.97
C TYR A 184 35.33 -0.73 -23.99
N LYS A 185 34.23 -0.14 -24.48
CA LYS A 185 33.19 0.45 -23.64
C LYS A 185 32.51 -0.58 -22.74
N ALA A 186 32.24 -1.79 -23.25
CA ALA A 186 31.67 -2.87 -22.46
C ALA A 186 32.60 -3.30 -21.31
N ARG A 187 33.91 -3.41 -21.58
CA ARG A 187 34.91 -3.73 -20.53
C ARG A 187 35.02 -2.63 -19.48
N GLU A 188 35.04 -1.37 -19.89
CA GLU A 188 35.06 -0.23 -18.96
C GLU A 188 33.82 -0.21 -18.07
N TRP A 189 32.66 -0.59 -18.64
CA TRP A 189 31.42 -0.66 -17.88
C TRP A 189 31.42 -1.79 -16.87
N ASP A 190 31.93 -2.97 -17.24
CA ASP A 190 32.09 -4.09 -16.31
C ASP A 190 33.08 -3.74 -15.18
N GLU A 191 34.22 -3.12 -15.50
CA GLU A 191 35.22 -2.69 -14.49
C GLU A 191 34.65 -1.63 -13.53
N PHE A 192 33.82 -0.71 -14.05
CA PHE A 192 33.10 0.26 -13.22
C PHE A 192 32.07 -0.41 -12.30
N LYS A 193 31.33 -1.41 -12.80
CA LYS A 193 30.36 -2.17 -12.00
C LYS A 193 31.04 -2.97 -10.90
N ASP A 194 32.18 -3.58 -11.18
CA ASP A 194 32.98 -4.32 -10.21
C ASP A 194 33.59 -3.39 -9.14
N SER A 195 34.04 -2.19 -9.55
CA SER A 195 34.59 -1.18 -8.65
C SER A 195 33.52 -0.47 -7.81
N ASN A 196 32.25 -0.49 -8.24
CA ASN A 196 31.14 0.19 -7.59
C ASN A 196 29.97 -0.76 -7.28
N PRO A 197 30.17 -1.72 -6.33
CA PRO A 197 29.16 -2.71 -6.00
C PRO A 197 27.93 -2.08 -5.34
N ARG A 198 26.76 -2.65 -5.62
CA ARG A 198 25.50 -2.22 -5.00
C ARG A 198 25.61 -2.26 -3.47
N GLY A 199 25.33 -1.13 -2.82
CA GLY A 199 25.36 -1.01 -1.35
C GLY A 199 26.56 -0.26 -0.76
N TRP A 200 27.44 0.31 -1.59
CA TRP A 200 28.61 1.08 -1.15
C TRP A 200 28.32 2.41 -0.42
N GLY A 201 27.07 2.69 -0.05
CA GLY A 201 26.65 3.96 0.55
C GLY A 201 25.48 3.92 1.54
N GLU A 202 25.00 2.76 1.97
CA GLU A 202 23.93 2.67 2.97
C GLU A 202 24.30 1.76 4.14
N PHE A 203 25.26 2.22 4.95
CA PHE A 203 25.44 1.76 6.33
C PHE A 203 26.00 2.88 7.19
N TYR A 204 25.18 3.86 7.54
CA TYR A 204 25.32 4.71 8.74
C TYR A 204 23.96 5.23 9.18
#